data_AF-A0A351K9H7-F1
#
_entry.id   AF-A0A351K9H7-F1
#
_cell.length_a   1.000
_cell.length_b   1.000
_cell.length_c   1.000
_cell.angle_alpha   90.00
_cell.angle_beta   90.00
_cell.angle_gamma   90.00
#
_symmetry.space_group_name_H-M   'P 1'
#
loop_
_entity.id
_entity.type
_entity.pdbx_description
1 polymer ?
#
loop_
_entity_poly.entity_id
_entity_poly.type
_entity_poly.pdbx_seq_one_letter_code
_entity_poly.pdbx_strand_id
1 'polypeptide(L)' 'MGADPRRTCIACRTADSASGLVRLAWPAGTGQPVVDRLAPGRGAWLHPTESCIGALR' A
#
# COMPACT_ATOMS: atom_id res chain seq x y z
N MET A 1 -14.73 -17.06 -6.47
CA MET A 1 -13.33 -17.26 -6.00
C MET A 1 -12.55 -16.00 -6.35
N GLY A 2 -12.45 -15.05 -5.43
CA GLY A 2 -11.62 -13.87 -5.65
C GLY A 2 -10.17 -14.28 -5.45
N ALA A 3 -9.35 -14.23 -6.50
CA ALA A 3 -7.92 -14.37 -6.34
C ALA A 3 -7.43 -13.21 -5.47
N ASP A 4 -6.76 -13.50 -4.35
CA ASP A 4 -6.05 -12.46 -3.60
C ASP A 4 -4.89 -11.96 -4.47
N PRO A 5 -4.96 -10.73 -5.01
CA PRO A 5 -3.97 -10.27 -5.96
C PRO A 5 -2.63 -10.09 -5.23
N ARG A 6 -1.55 -10.63 -5.80
CA ARG A 6 -0.21 -10.34 -5.29
C ARG A 6 0.19 -8.91 -5.64
N ARG A 7 0.71 -8.18 -4.65
CA ARG A 7 1.19 -6.80 -4.78
C ARG A 7 2.61 -6.72 -4.25
N THR A 8 3.36 -5.75 -4.74
CA THR A 8 4.76 -5.55 -4.34
C THR A 8 4.84 -4.42 -3.33
N CYS A 9 5.45 -4.70 -2.18
CA CYS A 9 5.79 -3.67 -1.22
C CYS A 9 6.81 -2.70 -1.85
N ILE A 10 6.53 -1.40 -1.82
CA ILE A 10 7.42 -0.40 -2.42
C ILE A 10 8.73 -0.22 -1.66
N ALA A 11 8.75 -0.54 -0.36
CA ALA A 11 9.92 -0.41 0.51
C ALA A 11 10.89 -1.60 0.35
N CYS A 12 10.44 -2.82 0.67
CA CYS A 12 11.29 -4.02 0.63
C CYS A 12 11.30 -4.72 -0.74
N ARG A 13 10.51 -4.25 -1.72
CA ARG A 13 10.40 -4.80 -3.09
C ARG A 13 9.94 -6.26 -3.18
N THR A 14 9.44 -6.83 -2.08
CA THR A 14 8.92 -8.20 -2.04
C THR A 14 7.44 -8.24 -2.42
N ALA A 15 7.04 -9.27 -3.19
CA ALA A 15 5.65 -9.51 -3.56
C ALA A 15 4.92 -10.36 -2.52
N ASP A 16 3.75 -9.93 -2.11
CA ASP A 16 2.93 -10.60 -1.11
C ASP A 16 1.45 -10.51 -1.47
N SER A 17 0.62 -11.28 -0.79
CA SER A 17 -0.82 -11.16 -0.82
C SER A 17 -1.27 -9.73 -0.53
N ALA A 18 -2.22 -9.18 -1.29
CA ALA A 18 -2.77 -7.84 -0.98
C ALA A 18 -3.35 -7.80 0.44
N SER A 19 -3.83 -8.94 0.95
CA SER A 19 -4.27 -9.13 2.34
C SER A 19 -3.19 -8.84 3.39
N GLY A 20 -1.92 -9.14 3.09
CA GLY A 20 -0.75 -8.89 3.97
C GLY A 20 -0.14 -7.49 3.83
N LEU A 21 -0.68 -6.67 2.93
CA LEU A 21 -0.18 -5.33 2.61
C LEU A 21 -1.24 -4.27 2.89
N VAL A 22 -0.79 -3.09 3.32
CA VAL A 22 -1.63 -1.89 3.37
C VAL A 22 -1.45 -1.08 2.09
N ARG A 23 -2.50 -0.36 1.69
CA ARG A 23 -2.44 0.57 0.57
C ARG A 23 -2.42 2.00 1.10
N LEU A 24 -1.35 2.72 0.82
CA LEU A 24 -1.28 4.15 0.99
C LEU A 24 -1.79 4.80 -0.29
N ALA A 25 -2.92 5.49 -0.24
CA ALA A 25 -3.51 6.19 -1.37
C ALA A 25 -3.33 7.70 -1.22
N TRP A 26 -3.26 8.41 -2.35
CA TRP A 26 -3.28 9.86 -2.42
C TRP A 26 -4.52 10.31 -3.20
N PRO A 27 -5.66 10.49 -2.51
CA PRO A 27 -6.88 10.94 -3.15
C PRO A 27 -6.74 12.40 -3.59
N ALA A 28 -7.18 12.71 -4.81
CA ALA A 28 -7.21 14.09 -5.29
C ALA A 28 -8.09 14.95 -4.36
N GLY A 29 -7.62 16.16 -4.04
CA GLY A 29 -8.37 17.12 -3.23
C GLY A 29 -8.27 16.94 -1.70
N THR A 30 -7.65 15.87 -1.19
CA THR A 30 -7.47 15.68 0.27
C THR A 30 -6.18 16.31 0.81
N GLY A 31 -5.16 16.49 -0.06
CA GLY A 31 -3.87 17.07 0.33
C GLY A 31 -3.03 16.21 1.27
N GLN A 32 -3.48 15.00 1.60
CA GLN A 32 -2.81 14.09 2.52
C GLN A 32 -2.99 12.64 2.05
N PRO A 33 -2.01 11.76 2.33
CA PRO A 33 -2.17 10.34 2.05
C PRO A 33 -3.14 9.69 3.05
N VAL A 34 -3.90 8.71 2.59
CA VAL A 34 -4.82 7.90 3.42
C VAL A 34 -4.43 6.43 3.33
N VAL A 35 -4.61 5.70 4.43
CA VAL A 35 -4.45 4.23 4.44
C VAL A 35 -5.81 3.61 4.12
N ASP A 36 -6.05 3.34 2.85
CA ASP A 36 -7.29 2.75 2.38
C ASP A 36 -7.06 1.91 1.10
N ARG A 37 -7.53 0.66 1.16
CA ARG A 37 -7.47 -0.31 0.06
C ARG A 37 -8.34 0.09 -1.13
N LEU A 38 -9.43 0.82 -0.91
CA LEU A 38 -10.43 1.18 -1.91
C LEU A 38 -10.37 2.66 -2.32
N ALA A 39 -9.61 3.50 -1.60
CA ALA A 39 -9.55 4.93 -1.90
C ALA A 39 -9.10 5.20 -3.36
N PRO A 40 -9.76 6.16 -4.05
CA PRO A 40 -9.39 6.51 -5.42
C PRO A 40 -8.02 7.22 -5.47
N GLY A 41 -7.46 7.30 -6.68
CA GLY A 41 -6.21 8.03 -6.94
C GLY A 41 -4.96 7.15 -6.94
N ARG A 42 -3.79 7.81 -6.89
CA ARG A 42 -2.48 7.12 -6.87
C ARG A 42 -2.36 6.35 -5.57
N GLY A 43 -1.76 5.16 -5.61
CA GLY A 43 -1.50 4.43 -4.38
C GLY A 43 -0.32 3.50 -4.48
N ALA A 44 0.27 3.20 -3.33
CA ALA A 44 1.39 2.31 -3.15
C ALA A 44 1.04 1.23 -2.13
N TRP A 45 1.61 0.04 -2.33
CA TRP A 45 1.45 -1.09 -1.42
C TRP A 45 2.67 -1.20 -0.52
N LEU A 46 2.43 -1.51 0.76
CA LEU A 46 3.46 -1.55 1.79
C LEU A 46 3.14 -2.63 2.81
N HIS A 47 4.16 -3.32 3.32
CA HIS A 47 3.99 -4.13 4.52
C HIS A 47 3.75 -3.24 5.74
N PRO A 48 2.80 -3.58 6.64
CA PRO A 48 2.55 -2.85 7.88
C PRO A 48 3.62 -3.16 8.94
N THR A 49 4.89 -3.03 8.57
CA THR A 49 6.05 -3.26 9.43
C THR A 49 6.82 -1.96 9.58
N GLU A 50 7.36 -1.70 10.76
CA GLU A 50 8.14 -0.49 11.04
C GLU A 50 9.33 -0.34 10.09
N SER A 51 9.97 -1.45 9.70
CA SER A 51 11.07 -1.43 8.74
C SER A 51 10.63 -0.93 7.36
N CYS A 52 9.46 -1.37 6.87
CA CYS A 52 8.96 -0.91 5.57
C CYS A 52 8.43 0.53 5.65
N ILE A 53 7.76 0.88 6.74
CA ILE A 53 7.22 2.24 6.95
C ILE A 53 8.36 3.25 7.09
N GLY A 54 9.36 2.96 7.92
CA GLY A 54 10.51 3.84 8.15
C GLY A 54 11.47 3.95 6.96
N ALA A 55 11.39 3.03 6.01
CA ALA A 55 12.14 3.10 4.76
C ALA A 55 11.49 4.01 3.71
N LEU A 56 10.24 4.45 3.91
CA LEU A 56 9.61 5.46 3.06
C LEU A 56 10.28 6.81 3.31
N ARG A 57 11.01 7.32 2.31
CA ARG A 57 11.60 8.66 2.30
C ARG A 57 10.95 9.52 1.22
#